data_AF-A0A831T8P0-F1
#
_entry.id   AF-A0A831T8P0-F1
#
_cell.length_a   1.000
_cell.length_b   1.000
_cell.length_c   1.000
_cell.angle_alpha   90.00
_cell.angle_beta   90.00
_cell.angle_gamma   90.00
#
_symmetry.space_group_name_H-M   'P 1'
#
loop_
_entity.id
_entity.type
_entity.pdbx_description
1 polymer ?
#
loop_
_entity_poly.entity_id
_entity_poly.type
_entity_poly.pdbx_seq_one_letter_code
_entity_poly.pdbx_strand_id
1 'polypeptide(L)' 'MLNQRARYCIEIGKIKRERNMEIYSPEREAEVLHNVVRANNGPLDNDAIKRLFERIIDESRRTERLAVETESNRDTA' A
#
# COMPACT_ATOMS: atom_id res chain seq x y z
N MET A 1 12.08 4.71 -6.88
CA MET A 1 10.70 5.14 -6.53
C MET A 1 9.95 4.20 -5.57
N LEU A 2 10.26 2.90 -5.48
CA LEU A 2 9.57 1.99 -4.53
C LEU A 2 10.01 2.15 -3.06
N ASN A 3 11.28 2.42 -2.79
CA ASN A 3 11.77 2.64 -1.41
C ASN A 3 11.06 3.80 -0.72
N GLN A 4 10.78 4.89 -1.46
CA GLN A 4 10.03 6.02 -0.93
C GLN A 4 8.59 5.63 -0.60
N ARG A 5 7.95 4.85 -1.48
CA ARG A 5 6.61 4.30 -1.24
C ARG A 5 6.60 3.43 0.02
N ALA A 6 7.58 2.55 0.20
CA ALA A 6 7.69 1.70 1.39
C ALA A 6 7.82 2.54 2.67
N ARG A 7 8.62 3.62 2.67
CA ARG A 7 8.70 4.56 3.79
C ARG A 7 7.34 5.18 4.13
N TYR A 8 6.57 5.61 3.12
CA TYR A 8 5.22 6.12 3.36
C TYR A 8 4.26 5.04 3.87
N CYS A 9 4.36 3.80 3.38
CA CYS A 9 3.55 2.69 3.88
C CYS A 9 3.79 2.45 5.38
N ILE A 10 5.05 2.52 5.83
CA ILE A 10 5.38 2.41 7.26
C ILE A 10 4.65 3.49 8.07
N GLU A 11 4.76 4.76 7.67
CA GLU A 11 4.11 5.86 8.39
C GLU A 11 2.57 5.78 8.36
N ILE A 12 1.99 5.37 7.21
CA ILE A 12 0.55 5.15 7.09
C ILE A 12 0.08 4.03 8.02
N GLY A 13 0.84 2.94 8.14
CA GLY A 13 0.53 1.83 9.05
C GLY A 13 0.42 2.30 10.50
N LYS A 14 1.35 3.14 10.95
CA LYS A 14 1.32 3.75 12.29
C LYS A 14 0.08 4.61 12.51
N ILE A 15 -0.20 5.51 11.57
CA ILE A 15 -1.38 6.40 11.63
C ILE A 15 -2.68 5.58 11.66
N LYS A 16 -2.78 4.52 10.85
CA LYS A 16 -3.95 3.65 10.83
C LYS A 16 -4.13 2.93 12.17
N ARG A 17 -3.05 2.44 12.78
CA ARG A 17 -3.07 1.84 14.12
C ARG A 17 -3.57 2.83 15.17
N GLU A 18 -2.98 4.02 15.23
CA GLU A 18 -3.36 5.08 16.18
C GLU A 18 -4.85 5.47 16.06
N ARG A 19 -5.41 5.36 14.86
CA ARG A 19 -6.81 5.68 14.55
C ARG A 19 -7.74 4.48 14.55
N ASN A 20 -7.27 3.28 14.91
CA ASN A 20 -8.02 2.03 14.82
C ASN A 20 -8.67 1.80 13.43
N MET A 21 -7.95 2.18 12.37
CA MET A 21 -8.37 1.99 10.98
C MET A 21 -7.80 0.68 10.41
N GLU A 22 -8.57 0.04 9.52
CA GLU A 22 -8.11 -1.16 8.83
C GLU A 22 -6.99 -0.85 7.81
N ILE A 23 -6.01 -1.76 7.73
CA ILE A 23 -4.96 -1.67 6.71
C ILE A 23 -5.53 -1.94 5.31
N TYR A 24 -6.42 -2.94 5.20
CA TYR A 24 -7.10 -3.27 3.96
C TYR A 24 -8.20 -2.26 3.67
N SER A 25 -8.21 -1.71 2.46
CA SER A 25 -9.20 -0.71 2.05
C SER A 25 -9.56 -0.91 0.57
N PRO A 26 -10.52 -1.80 0.24
CA PRO A 26 -10.80 -2.20 -1.14
C PRO A 26 -11.18 -1.02 -2.05
N GLU A 27 -11.99 -0.08 -1.55
CA GLU A 27 -12.40 1.11 -2.31
C GLU A 27 -11.19 1.97 -2.70
N ARG A 28 -10.27 2.18 -1.76
CA ARG A 28 -9.04 2.94 -2.00
C ARG A 28 -8.13 2.24 -2.99
N GLU A 29 -7.98 0.92 -2.89
CA GLU A 29 -7.17 0.13 -3.83
C GLU A 29 -7.75 0.18 -5.24
N ALA A 30 -9.07 0.06 -5.38
CA ALA A 30 -9.77 0.19 -6.65
C ALA A 30 -9.57 1.59 -7.26
N GLU A 31 -9.62 2.65 -6.46
CA GLU A 31 -9.35 4.01 -6.90
C GLU A 31 -7.90 4.18 -7.42
N VAL A 32 -6.92 3.60 -6.70
CA VAL A 32 -5.52 3.59 -7.15
C VAL A 32 -5.39 2.90 -8.50
N LEU A 33 -5.97 1.69 -8.65
CA LEU A 33 -5.95 0.94 -9.90
C LEU A 33 -6.62 1.68 -11.05
N HIS A 34 -7.78 2.30 -10.80
CA HIS A 34 -8.47 3.12 -11.78
C HIS A 34 -7.59 4.31 -12.23
N ASN A 35 -6.98 5.02 -11.29
CA ASN A 35 -6.14 6.18 -11.59
C ASN A 35 -4.89 5.82 -12.40
N VAL A 36 -4.24 4.68 -12.11
CA VAL A 36 -3.03 4.27 -12.84
C VAL A 36 -3.34 3.79 -14.26
N VAL A 37 -4.47 3.11 -14.44
CA VAL A 37 -4.96 2.74 -15.78
C VAL A 37 -5.32 3.98 -16.59
N ARG A 38 -6.02 4.95 -15.99
CA ARG A 38 -6.37 6.22 -16.66
C ARG A 38 -5.13 7.04 -17.05
N ALA A 39 -4.07 6.97 -16.25
CA ALA A 39 -2.81 7.66 -16.52
C ALA A 39 -1.89 6.91 -17.48
N ASN A 40 -2.24 5.68 -17.89
CA ASN A 40 -1.40 4.85 -18.75
C ASN A 40 -1.37 5.40 -20.19
N ASN A 41 -0.26 6.02 -20.55
CA ASN A 41 0.05 6.47 -21.91
C ASN A 41 1.33 5.79 -22.44
N GLY A 42 1.73 4.70 -21.80
CA GLY A 42 2.96 3.98 -22.09
C GLY A 42 2.76 2.80 -23.04
N PRO A 43 3.85 2.07 -23.37
CA PRO A 43 3.80 0.93 -24.29
C PRO A 43 3.21 -0.34 -23.66
N LEU A 44 2.97 -0.37 -22.35
CA LEU A 44 2.34 -1.48 -21.66
C LEU A 44 0.82 -1.34 -21.75
N ASP A 45 0.12 -2.45 -22.02
CA ASP A 45 -1.33 -2.48 -21.97
C ASP A 45 -1.87 -2.26 -20.53
N ASN A 46 -3.15 -1.92 -20.44
CA ASN A 46 -3.80 -1.62 -19.17
C ASN A 46 -3.79 -2.80 -18.19
N ASP A 47 -3.86 -4.03 -18.71
CA ASP A 47 -3.87 -5.23 -17.88
C ASP A 47 -2.49 -5.49 -17.26
N ALA A 48 -1.41 -5.24 -18.00
CA ALA A 48 -0.04 -5.31 -17.51
C ALA A 48 0.21 -4.27 -16.42
N ILE A 49 -0.24 -3.02 -16.62
CA ILE A 49 -0.18 -1.97 -15.59
C ILE A 49 -0.97 -2.39 -14.35
N LYS A 50 -2.19 -2.90 -14.53
CA LYS A 50 -3.04 -3.34 -13.41
C LYS A 50 -2.34 -4.43 -12.59
N ARG A 51 -1.84 -5.50 -13.22
CA ARG A 51 -1.13 -6.60 -12.52
C ARG A 51 0.09 -6.10 -11.73
N LEU A 52 0.86 -5.18 -12.30
CA LEU A 52 2.02 -4.60 -11.61
C LEU A 52 1.59 -3.79 -10.37
N PHE A 53 0.55 -2.96 -10.51
CA PHE A 53 0.07 -2.14 -9.40
C PHE A 53 -0.65 -2.95 -8.32
N GLU A 54 -1.35 -4.03 -8.67
CA GLU A 54 -1.87 -5.01 -7.70
C GLU A 54 -0.73 -5.54 -6.82
N ARG A 55 0.40 -5.96 -7.43
CA ARG A 55 1.55 -6.44 -6.66
C ARG A 55 2.18 -5.35 -5.80
N ILE A 56 2.25 -4.11 -6.29
CA ILE A 56 2.75 -2.97 -5.51
C ILE A 56 1.84 -2.70 -4.31
N ILE A 57 0.52 -2.76 -4.47
CA ILE A 57 -0.46 -2.60 -3.40
C ILE A 57 -0.31 -3.73 -2.38
N ASP A 58 -0.16 -4.98 -2.81
CA ASP A 58 0.07 -6.12 -1.93
C ASP A 58 1.28 -5.92 -1.01
N GLU A 59 2.43 -5.55 -1.57
CA GLU A 59 3.65 -5.30 -0.80
C GLU A 59 3.53 -4.05 0.09
N SER A 60 2.76 -3.05 -0.33
CA SER A 60 2.46 -1.86 0.48
C SER A 60 1.72 -2.26 1.76
N ARG A 61 0.64 -3.05 1.63
CA ARG A 61 -0.14 -3.56 2.77
C ARG A 61 0.66 -4.46 3.68
N ARG A 62 1.49 -5.33 3.09
CA ARG A 62 2.39 -6.19 3.86
C ARG A 62 3.37 -5.36 4.67
N THR A 63 3.93 -4.31 4.08
CA THR A 63 4.84 -3.37 4.76
C THR A 63 4.13 -2.63 5.91
N GLU A 64 2.89 -2.17 5.70
CA GLU A 64 2.05 -1.57 6.75
C GLU A 64 1.84 -2.54 7.93
N ARG A 65 1.47 -3.80 7.65
CA ARG A 65 1.27 -4.83 8.69
C ARG A 65 2.53 -5.09 9.51
N LEU A 66 3.67 -5.29 8.84
CA LEU A 66 4.95 -5.53 9.50
C LEU A 66 5.38 -4.36 10.40
N ALA A 67 5.11 -3.12 9.97
CA ALA A 67 5.38 -1.94 10.78
C ALA A 67 4.54 -1.92 12.06
N VAL A 68 3.24 -2.20 11.94
CA VAL A 68 2.32 -2.28 13.08
C VAL A 68 2.71 -3.40 14.05
N GLU A 69 3.04 -4.59 13.54
CA GLU A 69 3.49 -5.73 14.36
C GLU A 69 4.80 -5.43 15.10
N THR A 70 5.75 -4.76 14.43
CA THR A 70 7.04 -4.40 15.04
C THR A 70 6.88 -3.42 16.19
N GLU A 71 5.94 -2.46 16.09
CA GLU A 71 5.65 -1.51 17.17
C GLU A 71 4.92 -2.17 18.34
N SER A 72 3.91 -3.01 18.08
CA SER A 72 3.21 -3.75 19.13
C SER A 72 4.16 -4.61 19.97
N ASN A 73 5.17 -5.23 19.34
CA ASN A 73 6.19 -6.02 20.04
C ASN A 73 7.15 -5.16 20.88
N ARG A 74 7.32 -3.88 20.56
CA ARG A 74 8.10 -2.93 21.38
C ARG A 74 7.30 -2.40 22.56
N ASP A 75 5.99 -2.21 22.39
CA ASP A 75 5.10 -1.74 23.46
C ASP A 75 4.90 -2.81 24.56
N THR A 76 5.19 -4.08 24.25
CA THR A 76 5.07 -5.23 25.17
C THR A 76 6.40 -5.72 25.78
N ALA A 77 7.54 -5.15 25.37
CA ALA A 77 8.88 -5.50 25.85
C ALA A 77 9.41 -4.48 26.87
#